data_AF-A0AAE5S386-F1
#
_entry.id   AF-A0AAE5S386-F1
#
_cell.length_a   1.000
_cell.length_b   1.000
_cell.length_c   1.000
_cell.angle_alpha   90.00
_cell.angle_beta   90.00
_cell.angle_gamma   90.00
#
_symmetry.space_group_name_H-M   'P 1'
#
loop_
_entity.id
_entity.type
_entity.pdbx_description
1 polymer ?
#
loop_
_entity_poly.entity_id
_entity_poly.type
_entity_poly.pdbx_seq_one_letter_code
_entity_poly.pdbx_strand_id
1 'polypeptide(L)'
;MSGRMKRSYQAVFIVPTGASKVLGDYGWEFDSLERLPESVGEYLVGCLGLKFEEEYAGIKKYTNGQISMSIFLGDNNEVESIYFQAFENFLAEIYKACQNEAVFSGAEIFIPEEIKSF
;
A
#
# COMPACT_ATOMS: atom_id res chain seq x y z
N MET A 1 33.92 -9.92 -7.86
CA MET A 1 32.68 -10.48 -7.29
C MET A 1 31.70 -9.33 -7.12
N SER A 2 30.58 -9.37 -7.84
CA SER A 2 29.56 -8.32 -7.84
C SER A 2 28.93 -8.24 -6.44
N GLY A 3 29.14 -7.11 -5.75
CA GLY A 3 28.40 -6.79 -4.54
C GLY A 3 26.93 -6.64 -4.91
N ARG A 4 26.11 -7.63 -4.54
CA ARG A 4 24.66 -7.56 -4.66
C ARG A 4 24.22 -6.39 -3.77
N MET A 5 23.99 -5.20 -4.34
CA MET A 5 23.28 -4.14 -3.61
C MET A 5 21.99 -4.77 -3.10
N LYS A 6 21.85 -4.89 -1.79
CA LYS A 6 20.55 -5.17 -1.17
C LYS A 6 19.69 -3.99 -1.56
N ARG A 7 18.89 -4.16 -2.61
CA ARG A 7 17.89 -3.15 -2.97
C ARG A 7 16.96 -3.04 -1.77
N SER A 8 16.96 -1.89 -1.10
CA SER A 8 16.03 -1.57 -0.02
C SER A 8 14.64 -1.49 -0.64
N TYR A 9 13.74 -2.33 -0.15
CA TYR A 9 12.31 -2.11 -0.37
C TYR A 9 11.83 -1.12 0.68
N GLN A 10 10.97 -0.19 0.27
CA GLN A 10 10.25 0.69 1.17
C GLN A 10 8.78 0.28 1.23
N ALA A 11 8.25 0.33 2.45
CA ALA A 11 6.84 0.11 2.72
C ALA A 11 6.09 1.43 2.56
N VAL A 12 4.99 1.41 1.82
CA VAL A 12 4.05 2.53 1.73
C VAL A 12 2.66 2.00 1.98
N PHE A 13 1.89 2.72 2.77
CA PHE A 13 0.50 2.40 3.05
C PHE A 13 -0.40 3.52 2.55
N ILE A 14 -1.57 3.14 2.05
CA ILE A 14 -2.70 4.05 1.83
C ILE A 14 -3.80 3.59 2.76
N VAL A 15 -4.24 4.50 3.63
CA VAL A 15 -5.22 4.21 4.68
C VAL A 15 -6.31 5.28 4.68
N PRO A 16 -7.50 5.00 5.24
CA PRO A 16 -8.50 6.03 5.49
C PRO A 16 -7.92 7.19 6.30
N THR A 17 -8.29 8.42 5.96
CA THR A 17 -7.88 9.61 6.69
C THR A 17 -8.30 9.52 8.15
N GLY A 18 -7.36 9.73 9.07
CA GLY A 18 -7.62 9.66 10.51
C GLY A 18 -7.56 8.24 11.08
N ALA A 19 -7.20 7.24 10.28
CA ALA A 19 -6.91 5.91 10.78
C ALA A 19 -5.82 5.95 11.85
N SER A 20 -6.04 5.21 12.94
CA SER A 20 -5.01 4.93 13.93
C SER A 20 -3.88 4.13 13.29
N LYS A 21 -2.66 4.30 13.80
CA LYS A 21 -1.45 3.66 13.27
C LYS A 21 -0.69 3.09 14.45
N VAL A 22 -0.74 1.76 14.60
CA VAL A 22 -0.14 1.06 15.73
C VAL A 22 0.86 0.04 15.18
N LEU A 23 2.07 0.01 15.72
CA LEU A 23 3.02 -1.05 15.43
C LEU A 23 2.76 -2.22 16.40
N GLY A 24 2.12 -3.27 15.90
CA GLY A 24 1.86 -4.51 16.61
C GLY A 24 2.95 -5.56 16.39
N ASP A 25 2.70 -6.79 16.87
CA ASP A 25 3.66 -7.91 16.82
C ASP A 25 3.96 -8.39 15.39
N TYR A 26 3.01 -8.16 14.47
CA TYR A 26 3.07 -8.64 13.09
C TYR A 26 3.27 -7.52 12.05
N GLY A 27 3.41 -6.27 12.50
CA GLY A 27 3.61 -5.11 11.63
C GLY A 27 2.69 -3.95 11.98
N TRP A 28 2.47 -3.06 11.01
CA TRP A 28 1.57 -1.93 11.18
C TRP A 28 0.11 -2.38 11.08
N GLU A 29 -0.66 -1.98 12.07
CA GLU A 29 -2.09 -2.19 12.19
C GLU A 29 -2.79 -0.84 12.09
N PHE A 30 -3.92 -0.84 11.37
CA PHE A 30 -4.71 0.35 11.10
C PHE A 30 -6.15 0.11 11.51
N ASP A 31 -6.69 0.99 12.33
CA ASP A 31 -8.11 0.98 12.69
C ASP A 31 -8.74 2.33 12.35
N SER A 32 -9.94 2.28 11.77
CA SER A 32 -10.68 3.43 11.25
C SER A 32 -12.18 3.12 11.28
N LEU A 33 -12.99 4.15 11.54
CA LEU A 33 -14.45 4.06 11.36
C LEU A 33 -14.85 4.08 9.87
N GLU A 34 -14.04 4.76 9.05
CA GLU A 34 -14.25 4.88 7.61
C GLU A 34 -13.49 3.79 6.85
N ARG A 35 -13.93 3.50 5.62
CA ARG A 35 -13.24 2.62 4.67
C ARG A 35 -13.03 3.34 3.34
N LEU A 36 -12.01 2.91 2.59
CA LEU A 36 -11.78 3.39 1.24
C LEU A 36 -12.66 2.60 0.26
N PRO A 37 -13.17 3.23 -0.81
CA PRO A 37 -13.92 2.51 -1.83
C PRO A 37 -13.00 1.57 -2.62
N GLU A 38 -13.52 0.41 -3.06
CA GLU A 38 -12.78 -0.59 -3.87
C GLU A 38 -12.12 0.04 -5.11
N SER A 39 -12.77 1.05 -5.69
CA SER A 39 -12.28 1.79 -6.86
C SER A 39 -10.90 2.43 -6.66
N VAL A 40 -10.49 2.73 -5.41
CA VAL A 40 -9.13 3.23 -5.13
C VAL A 40 -8.09 2.18 -5.49
N GLY A 41 -8.34 0.93 -5.08
CA GLY A 41 -7.49 -0.21 -5.39
C GLY A 41 -7.44 -0.49 -6.89
N GLU A 42 -8.60 -0.56 -7.53
CA GLU A 42 -8.70 -0.79 -8.98
C GLU A 42 -7.98 0.28 -9.80
N TYR A 43 -8.12 1.55 -9.40
CA TYR A 43 -7.41 2.67 -10.02
C TYR A 43 -5.89 2.50 -9.92
N LEU A 44 -5.37 2.13 -8.74
CA LEU A 44 -3.94 1.91 -8.53
C LEU A 44 -3.40 0.74 -9.36
N VAL A 45 -4.16 -0.37 -9.46
CA VAL A 45 -3.81 -1.50 -10.33
C VAL A 45 -3.62 -1.01 -11.78
N GLY A 46 -4.58 -0.24 -12.29
CA GLY A 46 -4.53 0.29 -13.65
C GLY A 46 -3.37 1.27 -13.87
N CYS A 47 -3.21 2.24 -12.97
CA CYS A 47 -2.17 3.28 -13.08
C CYS A 47 -0.74 2.72 -13.02
N LEU A 48 -0.50 1.69 -12.20
CA LEU A 48 0.82 1.12 -11.99
C LEU A 48 1.08 -0.13 -12.85
N GLY A 49 0.13 -0.50 -13.71
CA GLY A 49 0.24 -1.66 -14.60
C GLY A 49 0.42 -2.97 -13.85
N LEU A 50 -0.20 -3.09 -12.68
CA LEU A 50 -0.07 -4.28 -11.83
C LEU A 50 -0.95 -5.41 -12.37
N LYS A 51 -0.50 -6.65 -12.17
CA LYS A 51 -1.26 -7.85 -12.53
C LYS A 51 -1.69 -8.55 -11.25
N PHE A 52 -2.92 -9.04 -11.24
CA PHE A 52 -3.41 -9.90 -10.17
C PHE A 52 -2.50 -11.14 -10.05
N GLU A 53 -2.13 -11.46 -8.81
CA GLU A 53 -1.29 -12.60 -8.49
C GLU A 53 -2.11 -13.66 -7.76
N GLU A 54 -2.72 -13.30 -6.63
CA GLU A 54 -3.52 -14.20 -5.81
C GLU A 54 -4.50 -13.44 -4.91
N GLU A 55 -5.48 -14.17 -4.37
CA GLU A 55 -6.40 -13.68 -3.36
C GLU A 55 -6.54 -14.72 -2.25
N TYR A 56 -6.39 -14.28 -0.99
CA TYR A 56 -6.56 -15.15 0.17
C TYR A 56 -6.97 -14.33 1.39
N ALA A 57 -8.00 -14.82 2.11
CA ALA A 57 -8.47 -14.25 3.38
C ALA A 57 -8.70 -12.73 3.35
N GLY A 58 -9.42 -12.23 2.33
CA GLY A 58 -9.71 -10.81 2.18
C GLY A 58 -8.55 -9.97 1.67
N ILE A 59 -7.43 -10.58 1.28
CA ILE A 59 -6.27 -9.88 0.73
C ILE A 59 -6.15 -10.19 -0.75
N LYS A 60 -6.25 -9.17 -1.60
CA LYS A 60 -5.96 -9.25 -3.04
C LYS A 60 -4.53 -8.76 -3.30
N LYS A 61 -3.69 -9.59 -3.93
CA LYS A 61 -2.30 -9.25 -4.25
C LYS A 61 -2.10 -9.01 -5.74
N TYR A 62 -1.28 -8.00 -6.03
CA TYR A 62 -0.94 -7.59 -7.38
C TYR A 62 0.56 -7.28 -7.48
N THR A 63 1.15 -7.58 -8.64
CA THR A 63 2.57 -7.28 -8.88
C THR A 63 2.84 -7.00 -10.36
N ASN A 64 3.87 -6.19 -10.62
CA ASN A 64 4.50 -6.07 -11.94
C ASN A 64 5.98 -6.52 -11.92
N GLY A 65 6.40 -7.17 -10.82
CA GLY A 65 7.78 -7.60 -10.57
C GLY A 65 8.69 -6.53 -9.95
N GLN A 66 8.26 -5.27 -9.92
CA GLN A 66 9.00 -4.14 -9.34
C GLN A 66 8.27 -3.51 -8.15
N ILE A 67 6.94 -3.48 -8.23
CA ILE A 67 6.01 -3.04 -7.21
C ILE A 67 5.14 -4.25 -6.87
N SER A 68 5.07 -4.59 -5.59
CA SER A 68 4.06 -5.48 -5.04
C SER A 68 3.04 -4.64 -4.29
N MET A 69 1.75 -4.91 -4.53
CA MET A 69 0.64 -4.24 -3.86
C MET A 69 -0.28 -5.29 -3.25
N SER A 70 -0.71 -5.07 -2.01
CA SER A 70 -1.73 -5.87 -1.34
C SER A 70 -2.88 -4.95 -0.93
N ILE A 71 -4.10 -5.32 -1.28
CA ILE A 71 -5.32 -4.62 -0.87
C ILE A 71 -5.97 -5.48 0.21
N PHE A 72 -6.13 -4.91 1.40
CA PHE A 72 -6.82 -5.53 2.53
C PHE A 72 -8.28 -5.08 2.49
N LEU A 73 -9.18 -6.05 2.37
CA LEU A 73 -10.62 -5.84 2.25
C LEU A 73 -11.34 -6.25 3.53
N GLY A 74 -12.31 -5.45 3.93
CA GLY A 74 -13.29 -5.83 4.94
C GLY A 74 -14.41 -6.68 4.37
N ASP A 75 -15.37 -7.05 5.21
CA ASP A 75 -16.47 -7.98 4.87
C ASP A 75 -17.36 -7.51 3.70
N ASN A 76 -17.39 -6.20 3.41
CA ASN A 76 -18.19 -5.60 2.34
C ASN A 76 -17.40 -5.29 1.05
N ASN A 77 -16.20 -5.85 0.87
CA ASN A 77 -15.23 -5.48 -0.18
C ASN A 77 -14.75 -4.02 -0.14
N GLU A 78 -14.99 -3.33 0.97
CA GLU A 78 -14.42 -2.00 1.20
C GLU A 78 -12.96 -2.14 1.61
N VAL A 79 -12.13 -1.20 1.18
CA VAL A 79 -10.68 -1.24 1.40
C VAL A 79 -10.37 -0.71 2.80
N GLU A 80 -9.76 -1.56 3.63
CA GLU A 80 -9.28 -1.19 4.95
C GLU A 80 -7.92 -0.49 4.86
N SER A 81 -7.04 -1.04 4.04
CA SER A 81 -5.74 -0.44 3.73
C SER A 81 -5.17 -1.03 2.43
N ILE A 82 -4.24 -0.29 1.83
CA ILE A 82 -3.43 -0.76 0.71
C ILE A 82 -1.97 -0.70 1.13
N TYR A 83 -1.26 -1.80 0.95
CA TYR A 83 0.16 -1.90 1.22
C TYR A 83 0.94 -2.02 -0.08
N PHE A 84 2.00 -1.23 -0.21
CA PHE A 84 3.00 -1.35 -1.25
C PHE A 84 4.34 -1.78 -0.67
N GLN A 85 4.96 -2.73 -1.35
CA GLN A 85 6.38 -2.99 -1.27
C GLN A 85 7.01 -2.61 -2.60
N ALA A 86 7.83 -1.56 -2.60
CA ALA A 86 8.47 -1.06 -3.82
C ALA A 86 9.93 -0.71 -3.58
N PHE A 87 10.76 -0.82 -4.61
CA PHE A 87 12.10 -0.23 -4.55
C PHE A 87 12.01 1.30 -4.55
N GLU A 88 12.98 1.96 -3.91
CA GLU A 88 13.06 3.43 -3.80
C GLU A 88 12.79 4.17 -5.11
N ASN A 89 13.31 3.64 -6.23
CA ASN A 89 13.17 4.26 -7.55
C ASN A 89 11.73 4.21 -8.12
N PHE A 90 10.83 3.41 -7.55
CA PHE A 90 9.42 3.31 -7.96
C PHE A 90 8.47 4.07 -7.01
N LEU A 91 8.97 4.61 -5.90
CA LEU A 91 8.13 5.39 -5.00
C LEU A 91 7.52 6.62 -5.66
N ALA A 92 8.28 7.29 -6.54
CA ALA A 92 7.79 8.46 -7.27
C ALA A 92 6.56 8.13 -8.14
N GLU A 93 6.48 6.91 -8.67
CA GLU A 93 5.33 6.46 -9.47
C GLU A 93 4.10 6.22 -8.58
N ILE A 94 4.29 5.62 -7.40
CA ILE A 94 3.22 5.44 -6.41
C ILE A 94 2.69 6.80 -5.96
N TYR A 95 3.57 7.74 -5.58
CA TYR A 95 3.13 9.08 -5.17
C TYR A 95 2.39 9.81 -6.29
N LYS A 96 2.87 9.71 -7.52
CA LYS A 96 2.19 10.29 -8.68
C LYS A 96 0.81 9.69 -8.90
N ALA A 97 0.65 8.38 -8.73
CA ALA A 97 -0.66 7.73 -8.83
C ALA A 97 -1.62 8.28 -7.76
N CYS A 98 -1.13 8.53 -6.54
CA CYS A 98 -1.92 9.07 -5.43
C CYS A 98 -2.29 10.56 -5.54
N GLN A 99 -1.80 11.30 -6.54
CA GLN A 99 -2.10 12.74 -6.71
C GLN A 99 -3.52 13.03 -7.25
N ASN A 100 -4.29 12.00 -7.60
CA ASN A 100 -5.66 12.18 -8.07
C ASN A 100 -6.63 12.42 -6.91
N GLU A 101 -6.82 13.69 -6.53
CA GLU A 101 -7.64 14.07 -5.37
C GLU A 101 -9.08 13.51 -5.39
N ALA A 102 -9.68 13.34 -6.58
CA ALA A 102 -11.02 12.79 -6.69
C ALA A 102 -11.09 11.30 -6.31
N VAL A 103 -10.03 10.54 -6.60
CA VAL A 103 -9.93 9.12 -6.25
C VAL A 103 -9.52 8.95 -4.80
N PHE A 104 -8.60 9.79 -4.31
CA PHE A 104 -8.01 9.68 -2.98
C PHE A 104 -8.68 10.57 -1.92
N SER A 105 -9.90 11.04 -2.18
CA SER A 105 -10.68 11.77 -1.19
C SER A 105 -10.93 10.88 0.03
N GLY A 106 -10.46 11.29 1.21
CA GLY A 106 -10.56 10.51 2.44
C GLY A 106 -9.48 9.44 2.60
N ALA A 107 -8.41 9.47 1.80
CA ALA A 107 -7.23 8.63 1.98
C ALA A 107 -6.01 9.45 2.42
N GLU A 108 -5.10 8.84 3.15
CA GLU A 108 -3.79 9.39 3.46
C GLU A 108 -2.68 8.37 3.20
N ILE A 109 -1.50 8.87 2.87
CA ILE A 109 -0.31 8.05 2.66
C ILE A 109 0.47 7.98 3.97
N PHE A 110 0.78 6.77 4.41
CA PHE A 110 1.63 6.50 5.55
C PHE A 110 2.88 5.75 5.12
N ILE A 111 4.04 6.27 5.48
CA ILE A 111 5.34 5.64 5.25
C ILE A 111 5.94 5.43 6.64
N PRO A 112 6.15 4.19 7.08
CA PRO A 112 6.91 3.96 8.29
C PRO A 112 8.31 4.51 8.09
N GLU A 113 8.71 5.47 8.93
CA GLU A 113 10.11 5.84 8.99
C GLU A 113 10.93 4.61 9.42
N GLU A 114 12.18 4.51 8.97
CA GLU A 114 13.13 3.60 9.60
C GLU A 114 13.14 3.96 11.09
N ILE A 115 12.66 3.04 11.94
CA ILE A 115 12.94 3.12 13.37
C ILE A 115 14.46 3.05 13.44
N LYS A 116 15.10 4.21 13.58
CA LYS A 116 16.50 4.27 13.99
C LYS A 116 16.52 3.62 15.36
N SER A 117 16.95 2.36 15.39
CA SER A 117 17.34 1.68 16.60
C SER A 117 18.39 2.58 17.27
N PHE A 118 17.98 3.26 18.34
CA PHE A 118 18.88 4.01 19.22
C PHE A 118 19.80 3.06 19.98
#